data_AF-A0A7V9T4F4-F1
#
_entry.id   AF-A0A7V9T4F4-F1
#
_cell.length_a   1.000
_cell.length_b   1.000
_cell.length_c   1.000
_cell.angle_alpha   90.00
_cell.angle_beta   90.00
_cell.angle_gamma   90.00
#
_symmetry.space_group_name_H-M   'P 1'
#
loop_
_entity.id
_entity.type
_entity.pdbx_description
1 polymer ?
#
loop_
_entity_poly.entity_id
_entity_poly.type
_entity_poly.pdbx_seq_one_letter_code
_entity_poly.pdbx_strand_id
1 'polypeptide(L)' 'MPAGHFTRVLLTKDVTPLEPRVLEYKLYARGVGPTFILSASGGGGGREELLRFEPGRG' A
#
# COMPACT_ATOMS: atom_id res chain seq x y z
N MET A 1 -10.73 -5.17 4.05
CA MET A 1 -9.44 -5.21 4.77
C MET A 1 -9.70 -5.01 6.26
N PRO A 2 -8.76 -5.33 7.17
CA PRO A 2 -9.01 -5.25 8.62
C PRO A 2 -9.41 -3.85 9.10
N ALA A 3 -8.81 -2.78 8.57
CA ALA A 3 -9.22 -1.40 8.87
C ALA A 3 -10.52 -0.94 8.17
N GLY A 4 -11.20 -1.83 7.43
CA GLY A 4 -12.44 -1.55 6.70
C GLY A 4 -12.30 -1.61 5.17
N HIS A 5 -13.25 -0.99 4.48
CA HIS A 5 -13.28 -0.86 3.01
C HIS A 5 -13.10 0.60 2.60
N PHE A 6 -12.14 0.83 1.71
CA PHE A 6 -11.88 2.13 1.12
C PHE A 6 -12.32 2.12 -0.34
N THR A 7 -13.02 3.17 -0.76
CA THR A 7 -13.43 3.38 -2.16
C THR A 7 -12.66 4.54 -2.76
N ARG A 8 -12.57 4.61 -4.09
CA ARG A 8 -11.88 5.68 -4.83
C ARG A 8 -10.40 5.85 -4.40
N VAL A 9 -9.71 4.71 -4.25
CA VAL A 9 -8.30 4.65 -3.90
C VAL A 9 -7.40 4.86 -5.12
N LEU A 10 -6.19 5.38 -4.90
CA LEU A 10 -5.13 5.47 -5.91
C LEU A 10 -4.28 4.20 -5.87
N LEU A 11 -4.15 3.53 -7.01
CA LEU A 11 -3.18 2.44 -7.19
C LEU A 11 -1.90 3.00 -7.81
N THR A 12 -0.76 2.77 -7.17
CA THR A 12 0.56 3.01 -7.78
C THR A 12 1.23 1.69 -8.15
N LYS A 13 2.06 1.75 -9.18
CA LYS A 13 3.01 0.70 -9.57
C LYS A 13 4.40 1.22 -9.24
N ASP A 14 4.96 0.77 -8.12
CA ASP A 14 6.25 1.20 -7.63
C ASP A 14 7.37 0.31 -8.15
N VAL A 15 8.38 0.96 -8.72
CA VAL A 15 9.65 0.37 -9.17
C VAL A 15 10.78 1.34 -8.83
N THR A 16 11.99 0.83 -8.65
CA THR A 16 13.17 1.64 -8.36
C THR A 16 14.37 1.21 -9.22
N PRO A 17 15.23 2.15 -9.68
CA PRO A 17 16.46 1.80 -10.39
C PRO A 17 17.45 0.97 -9.56
N LEU A 18 17.43 1.10 -8.23
CA LEU A 18 18.33 0.37 -7.34
C LEU A 18 17.97 -1.12 -7.24
N GLU A 19 16.68 -1.43 -7.35
CA GLU A 19 16.14 -2.79 -7.27
C GLU A 19 15.23 -3.05 -8.46
N PRO A 20 15.78 -3.18 -9.67
CA PRO A 20 14.99 -3.19 -10.90
C PRO A 20 14.12 -4.44 -11.09
N ARG A 21 14.30 -5.46 -10.25
CA ARG A 21 13.46 -6.66 -10.21
C ARG A 21 12.34 -6.57 -9.18
N VAL A 22 12.38 -5.57 -8.29
CA VAL A 22 11.37 -5.33 -7.27
C VAL A 22 10.21 -4.57 -7.89
N LEU A 23 9.02 -5.11 -7.69
CA LEU A 23 7.76 -4.50 -8.12
C LEU A 23 6.79 -4.52 -6.94
N GLU A 24 6.25 -3.35 -6.61
CA GLU A 24 5.22 -3.21 -5.60
C GLU A 24 3.97 -2.55 -6.16
N TYR A 25 2.81 -3.01 -5.72
CA TYR A 25 1.53 -2.34 -5.93
C TYR A 25 1.05 -1.77 -4.62
N LYS A 26 0.71 -0.48 -4.58
CA LYS A 26 0.28 0.22 -3.36
C LYS A 26 -1.06 0.91 -3.56
N LEU A 27 -1.99 0.69 -2.63
CA LEU A 27 -3.28 1.37 -2.60
C LEU A 27 -3.28 2.49 -1.57
N TYR A 28 -3.59 3.70 -2.01
CA TYR A 28 -3.69 4.89 -1.16
C TYR A 28 -5.12 5.37 -1.04
N ALA A 29 -5.59 5.56 0.19
CA ALA A 29 -6.86 6.20 0.48
C ALA A 29 -6.64 7.64 0.94
N ARG A 30 -7.45 8.57 0.42
CA ARG A 30 -7.40 9.99 0.80
C ARG A 30 -7.67 10.14 2.29
N GLY A 31 -6.82 10.92 2.99
CA GLY A 31 -6.93 11.15 4.43
C GLY A 31 -6.47 9.99 5.31
N VAL A 32 -5.96 8.90 4.72
CA VAL A 32 -5.48 7.71 5.43
C VAL A 32 -4.03 7.39 5.05
N GLY A 33 -3.71 7.40 3.75
CA GLY A 33 -2.40 6.97 3.24
C GLY A 33 -2.44 5.54 2.68
N PRO A 34 -1.32 4.78 2.73
CA PRO A 34 -1.28 3.38 2.29
C PRO A 34 -2.26 2.51 3.08
N THR A 35 -3.03 1.71 2.35
CA THR A 35 -4.03 0.78 2.92
C THR A 35 -3.70 -0.67 2.63
N PHE A 36 -2.94 -0.91 1.56
CA PHE A 36 -2.51 -2.22 1.11
C PHE A 36 -1.24 -2.07 0.27
N ILE A 37 -0.29 -2.98 0.48
CA ILE A 37 0.93 -3.10 -0.32
C ILE A 37 1.08 -4.55 -0.72
N LEU A 38 1.37 -4.81 -1.99
CA LEU A 38 1.69 -6.12 -2.52
C LEU A 38 3.06 -6.09 -3.18
N SER A 39 4.01 -6.84 -2.63
CA SER A 39 5.31 -7.07 -3.25
C SER A 39 5.17 -8.21 -4.25
N ALA A 40 5.02 -7.84 -5.53
CA ALA A 40 4.68 -8.78 -6.61
C ALA A 40 5.89 -9.53 -7.17
N SER A 41 7.09 -8.94 -7.13
CA SER A 41 8.33 -9.61 -7.57
C SER A 41 9.57 -9.03 -6.89
N GLY A 42 10.69 -9.77 -6.96
CA GLY A 42 12.05 -9.30 -6.62
C GLY A 42 12.38 -9.19 -5.13
N GLY A 43 11.41 -8.84 -4.27
CA GLY A 43 11.64 -8.51 -2.85
C GLY A 43 11.24 -9.60 -1.84
N GLY A 44 11.22 -10.87 -2.24
CA GLY A 44 10.83 -11.98 -1.33
C GLY A 44 9.32 -12.26 -1.23
N GLY A 45 8.50 -11.46 -1.90
CA GLY A 45 7.04 -11.60 -1.91
C GLY A 45 6.40 -11.25 -0.56
N GLY A 46 5.15 -10.82 -0.58
CA GLY A 46 4.45 -10.47 0.65
C GLY A 46 3.33 -9.46 0.43
N ARG A 47 2.56 -9.25 1.50
CA ARG A 47 1.58 -8.18 1.54
C ARG A 47 1.60 -7.48 2.89
N GLU A 48 1.40 -6.18 2.86
CA GLU A 48 1.15 -5.38 4.05
C GLU A 48 -0.27 -4.85 3.98
N GLU A 49 -0.97 -4.86 5.11
CA GLU A 49 -2.35 -4.39 5.19
C GLU A 49 -2.50 -3.43 6.36
N LEU A 50 -3.26 -2.37 6.16
CA LEU A 50 -3.62 -1.47 7.24
C LEU A 50 -4.56 -2.20 8.21
N LEU A 51 -4.08 -2.40 9.44
CA LEU A 51 -4.83 -3.08 10.48
C LEU A 51 -5.83 -2.16 11.17
N ARG A 52 -5.40 -0.93 11.49
CA ARG A 52 -6.21 0.10 12.15
C ARG A 52 -5.67 1.48 11.80
N PHE A 53 -6.56 2.45 11.68
CA PHE A 53 -6.21 3.87 11.52
C PHE A 53 -7.08 4.74 12.42
N GLU A 54 -6.46 5.70 13.09
CA GLU A 54 -7.14 6.71 13.90
C GLU A 54 -6.62 8.09 13.47
N PRO A 55 -7.50 8.98 12.96
CA PRO A 55 -7.10 10.34 12.65
C PRO A 55 -6.61 11.08 13.90
N GLY A 56 -5.56 11.88 13.75
CA GLY A 56 -5.17 12.82 14.81
C GLY A 56 -6.28 13.83 15.10
N ARG A 57 -6.39 14.28 16.36
CA ARG A 57 -7.25 15.41 16.70
C ARG A 57 -6.58 16.70 16.21
N GLY A 58 -7.30 17.44 15.36
CA GLY A 58 -6.93 18.80 14.96
C GLY A 58 -7.21 19.83 16.04
#